data_AF-A0A933QM11-F1
#
_entry.id   AF-A0A933QM11-F1
#
_cell.length_a   1.000
_cell.length_b   1.000
_cell.length_c   1.000
_cell.angle_alpha   90.00
_cell.angle_beta   90.00
_cell.angle_gamma   90.00
#
_symmetry.space_group_name_H-M   'P 1'
#
loop_
_entity.id
_entity.type
_entity.pdbx_description
1 polymer ?
#
loop_
_entity_poly.entity_id
_entity_poly.type
_entity_poly.pdbx_seq_one_letter_code
_entity_poly.pdbx_strand_id
1 'polypeptide(L)' 'MRCHAQVNPGYEWCPHCGSSLHTTRCAYCGRTIKVGLDDCPSCGAPVMGRATV' A
#
# COMPACT_ATOMS: atom_id res chain seq x y z
N MET A 1 0.43 -0.52 -11.25
CA MET A 1 1.84 -0.11 -11.45
C MET A 1 1.79 0.92 -12.57
N ARG A 2 2.01 2.22 -12.31
CA ARG A 2 1.56 3.30 -13.22
C ARG A 2 2.68 4.10 -13.93
N CYS A 3 3.94 3.93 -13.53
CA CYS A 3 5.00 4.91 -13.85
C CYS A 3 6.39 4.28 -14.10
N HIS A 4 6.64 3.04 -13.63
CA HIS A 4 7.90 2.29 -13.80
C HIS A 4 9.20 3.02 -13.36
N ALA A 5 9.09 4.17 -12.68
CA ALA A 5 10.22 4.90 -12.16
C ALA A 5 10.89 4.11 -11.02
N GLN A 6 12.21 3.98 -11.08
CA GLN A 6 13.01 3.47 -9.97
C GLN A 6 12.97 4.49 -8.84
N VAL A 7 12.51 4.06 -7.68
CA VAL A 7 12.38 4.89 -6.47
C VAL A 7 13.15 4.23 -5.35
N ASN A 8 13.84 5.05 -4.56
CA ASN A 8 14.60 4.54 -3.43
C ASN A 8 13.66 3.92 -2.39
N PRO A 9 14.06 2.79 -1.75
CA PRO A 9 13.22 2.07 -0.78
C PRO A 9 12.92 2.83 0.52
N GLY A 10 13.50 4.03 0.70
CA GLY A 10 13.21 4.91 1.83
C GLY A 10 12.10 5.94 1.60
N TYR A 11 11.54 6.02 0.39
CA TYR A 11 10.45 6.96 0.11
C TYR A 11 9.09 6.36 0.49
N GLU A 12 8.29 7.11 1.25
CA GLU A 12 6.93 6.72 1.61
C GLU A 12 5.95 6.83 0.41
N TRP A 13 6.24 7.77 -0.49
CA TRP A 13 5.45 8.09 -1.68
C TRP A 13 6.36 8.28 -2.89
N CYS A 14 5.92 7.84 -4.06
CA CYS A 14 6.66 7.98 -5.31
C CYS A 14 6.62 9.43 -5.78
N PRO A 15 7.76 10.14 -5.88
CA PRO A 15 7.78 11.56 -6.28
C PRO A 15 7.39 11.79 -7.75
N HIS A 16 7.42 10.75 -8.58
CA HIS A 16 7.07 10.85 -10.01
C HIS A 16 5.58 10.72 -10.30
N CYS A 17 4.83 9.97 -9.48
CA CYS A 17 3.43 9.65 -9.76
C CYS A 17 2.53 9.68 -8.52
N GLY A 18 3.04 10.10 -7.36
CA GLY A 18 2.29 10.26 -6.12
C GLY A 18 1.78 8.95 -5.50
N SER A 19 2.18 7.79 -6.02
CA SER A 19 1.73 6.49 -5.49
C SER A 19 2.44 6.13 -4.19
N SER A 20 1.70 5.68 -3.17
CA SER A 20 2.28 5.15 -1.93
C SER A 20 3.15 3.93 -2.20
N LEU A 21 4.36 3.96 -1.65
CA LEU A 21 5.36 2.88 -1.74
C LEU A 21 5.36 1.99 -0.49
N HIS A 22 4.75 2.48 0.59
CA HIS A 22 4.55 1.71 1.80
C HIS A 22 3.67 0.48 1.52
N THR A 23 4.16 -0.69 1.93
CA THR A 23 3.42 -1.95 1.90
C THR A 23 3.27 -2.46 3.31
N THR A 24 2.11 -3.02 3.63
CA THR A 24 1.79 -3.64 4.92
C THR A 24 1.36 -5.08 4.70
N ARG A 25 1.30 -5.89 5.76
CA ARG A 25 0.71 -7.24 5.68
C ARG A 25 -0.76 -7.18 6.08
N CYS A 26 -1.59 -7.87 5.32
CA CYS A 26 -2.96 -8.10 5.71
C CYS A 26 -3.00 -8.94 7.00
N ALA A 27 -3.67 -8.46 8.02
CA ALA A 27 -3.81 -9.17 9.30
C ALA A 27 -4.61 -10.48 9.18
N TYR A 28 -5.44 -10.60 8.13
CA TYR A 28 -6.33 -11.75 7.93
C TYR A 28 -5.66 -12.88 7.13
N CYS A 29 -5.02 -12.55 6.00
CA CYS A 29 -4.42 -13.55 5.12
C CYS A 29 -2.88 -13.58 5.16
N GLY A 30 -2.24 -12.63 5.87
CA GLY A 30 -0.79 -12.52 5.98
C GLY A 30 -0.08 -12.00 4.71
N ARG A 31 -0.84 -11.66 3.66
CA ARG A 31 -0.27 -11.26 2.37
C ARG A 31 0.13 -9.79 2.37
N THR A 32 1.25 -9.48 1.71
CA THR A 32 1.72 -8.11 1.55
C THR A 32 0.81 -7.35 0.59
N ILE A 33 0.30 -6.21 1.04
CA ILE A 33 -0.64 -5.32 0.38
C ILE A 33 -0.11 -3.89 0.43
N LYS A 34 -0.62 -3.02 -0.44
CA LYS A 34 -0.24 -1.60 -0.42
C LYS A 34 -1.02 -0.84 0.64
N VAL A 35 -0.37 0.13 1.27
CA VAL A 35 -1.04 1.04 2.20
C VAL A 35 -1.90 2.04 1.41
N GLY A 36 -3.14 2.26 1.87
CA GLY A 36 -4.13 3.11 1.19
C GLY A 36 -5.14 2.36 0.31
N LEU A 37 -5.23 1.03 0.44
CA LEU A 37 -6.38 0.26 -0.02
C LEU A 37 -7.47 0.31 1.06
N ASP A 38 -8.75 0.12 0.70
CA ASP A 38 -9.85 -0.05 1.66
C ASP A 38 -10.01 -1.53 2.07
N ASP A 39 -9.83 -2.42 1.09
CA ASP A 39 -9.90 -3.87 1.23
C ASP A 39 -8.66 -4.58 0.65
N CYS A 40 -8.41 -5.79 1.14
CA CYS A 40 -7.31 -6.62 0.69
C CYS A 40 -7.68 -7.27 -0.65
N PRO A 41 -6.97 -7.00 -1.75
CA PRO A 41 -7.30 -7.56 -3.06
C PRO A 41 -7.06 -9.08 -3.16
N SER A 42 -6.46 -9.70 -2.13
CA SER A 42 -6.22 -11.14 -2.09
C SER A 42 -7.29 -11.92 -1.35
N CYS A 43 -7.95 -11.34 -0.37
CA CYS A 43 -8.94 -12.05 0.46
C CYS A 43 -10.24 -11.27 0.70
N GLY A 44 -10.32 -10.00 0.28
CA GLY A 44 -11.46 -9.13 0.49
C GLY A 44 -11.61 -8.56 1.92
N ALA A 45 -10.66 -8.84 2.82
CA ALA A 45 -10.75 -8.35 4.20
C ALA A 45 -10.40 -6.85 4.28
N PRO A 46 -11.07 -6.07 5.15
CA PRO A 46 -10.80 -4.65 5.30
C PRO A 46 -9.37 -4.43 5.80
N VAL A 47 -8.66 -3.49 5.18
CA VAL A 47 -7.28 -3.19 5.55
C VAL A 47 -7.29 -2.00 6.49
N MET A 48 -6.97 -2.26 7.76
CA MET A 48 -7.01 -1.28 8.85
C MET A 48 -5.96 -0.18 8.58
N GLY A 49 -6.37 0.88 7.88
CA GLY A 49 -5.46 1.93 7.39
C GLY A 49 -6.07 3.33 7.31
N ARG A 50 -7.30 3.53 7.80
CA ARG A 50 -7.85 4.87 8.03
C ARG A 50 -7.90 5.14 9.54
N ALA A 51 -6.75 5.48 10.11
CA ALA A 51 -6.74 6.33 11.30
C ALA A 51 -7.12 7.74 10.83
N THR A 52 -8.42 8.00 10.73
CA THR A 52 -8.95 9.36 10.80
C THR A 52 -8.72 9.85 12.22
N VAL A 53 -7.76 10.76 12.40
CA VAL A 53 -7.77 11.70 13.52
C VAL A 53 -8.55 12.95 13.13
#